data_AF-A0A0M2KCE5-F1
#
_entry.id   AF-A0A0M2KCE5-F1
#
_cell.length_a   1.000
_cell.length_b   1.000
_cell.length_c   1.000
_cell.angle_alpha   90.00
_cell.angle_beta   90.00
_cell.angle_gamma   90.00
#
_symmetry.space_group_name_H-M   'P 1'
#
loop_
_entity.id
_entity.type
_entity.pdbx_description
1 polymer ?
#
loop_
_entity_poly.entity_id
_entity_poly.type
_entity_poly.pdbx_seq_one_letter_code
_entity_poly.pdbx_strand_id
1 'polypeptide(L)'
;MNNLVKNGDFSLGLQYWTLTYESSVSVLTENGLNFARIAYNGYFFHQNINVDPDATYEFSCLARTSSNLLRVYVGGRFLDNTYDTDVMPSMQFREYNISIETKLHTLIDVFILIEPNETNPEDAYADMTDVYLIKK
;
A
#
# COMPACT_ATOMS: atom_id res chain seq x y z
N MET A 1 -13.14 6.80 -15.19
CA MET A 1 -11.82 6.27 -14.82
C MET A 1 -12.06 4.95 -14.10
N ASN A 2 -11.33 3.89 -14.45
CA ASN A 2 -11.54 2.57 -13.86
C ASN A 2 -10.38 2.27 -12.90
N ASN A 3 -10.67 2.08 -11.62
CA ASN A 3 -9.67 1.65 -10.64
C ASN A 3 -9.27 0.21 -10.96
N LEU A 4 -7.96 -0.05 -11.14
CA LEU A 4 -7.46 -1.40 -11.36
C LEU A 4 -7.28 -2.19 -10.06
N VAL A 5 -7.19 -1.50 -8.91
CA VAL A 5 -7.11 -2.12 -7.58
C VAL A 5 -8.47 -2.72 -7.24
N LYS A 6 -8.49 -4.01 -6.89
CA LYS A 6 -9.69 -4.66 -6.35
C LYS A 6 -9.71 -4.53 -4.84
N ASN A 7 -10.87 -4.20 -4.28
CA ASN A 7 -11.08 -4.11 -2.83
C ASN A 7 -10.04 -3.18 -2.15
N GLY A 8 -9.79 -2.01 -2.74
CA GLY A 8 -8.90 -0.99 -2.19
C GLY A 8 -9.50 -0.21 -1.02
N ASP A 9 -10.81 -0.30 -0.83
CA ASP A 9 -11.57 0.23 0.31
C ASP A 9 -11.69 -0.76 1.48
N PHE A 10 -11.16 -1.98 1.29
CA PHE A 10 -11.20 -3.09 2.27
C PHE A 10 -12.59 -3.49 2.75
N SER A 11 -13.65 -3.19 1.99
CA SER A 11 -15.03 -3.57 2.32
C SER A 11 -15.27 -5.09 2.30
N LEU A 12 -14.43 -5.84 1.58
CA LEU A 12 -14.44 -7.30 1.51
C LEU A 12 -13.33 -7.93 2.38
N GLY A 13 -12.84 -7.22 3.39
CA GLY A 13 -11.69 -7.66 4.20
C GLY A 13 -10.40 -7.61 3.38
N LEU A 14 -9.56 -8.65 3.48
CA LEU A 14 -8.28 -8.76 2.77
C LEU A 14 -8.39 -9.51 1.42
N GLN A 15 -9.61 -9.70 0.89
CA GLN A 15 -9.78 -10.37 -0.39
C GLN A 15 -9.00 -9.64 -1.50
N TYR A 16 -8.35 -10.41 -2.39
CA TYR A 16 -7.47 -9.96 -3.48
C TYR A 16 -6.09 -9.43 -3.07
N TRP A 17 -5.82 -9.30 -1.77
CA TRP A 17 -4.51 -8.90 -1.27
C TRP A 17 -3.66 -10.11 -0.89
N THR A 18 -2.38 -10.03 -1.21
CA THR A 18 -1.37 -11.03 -0.85
C THR A 18 -0.61 -10.55 0.38
N LEU A 19 -0.63 -11.38 1.42
CA LEU A 19 -0.01 -11.12 2.72
C LEU A 19 1.29 -11.90 2.83
N THR A 20 2.34 -11.28 3.36
CA THR A 20 3.58 -12.01 3.70
C THR A 20 3.35 -12.90 4.93
N TYR A 21 2.65 -12.36 5.94
CA TYR A 21 2.30 -13.05 7.17
C TYR A 21 0.83 -12.80 7.49
N GLU A 22 -0.02 -13.83 7.39
CA GLU A 22 -1.48 -13.68 7.49
C GLU A 22 -1.93 -13.05 8.82
N SER A 23 -1.26 -13.34 9.93
CA SER A 23 -1.60 -12.81 11.26
C SER A 23 -1.16 -11.35 11.49
N SER A 24 -0.41 -10.77 10.55
CA SER A 24 0.18 -9.43 10.72
C SER A 24 -0.66 -8.30 10.14
N VAL A 25 -1.71 -8.63 9.39
CA VAL A 25 -2.61 -7.66 8.77
C VAL A 25 -4.04 -7.92 9.22
N SER A 26 -4.74 -6.85 9.62
CA SER A 26 -6.14 -6.91 10.01
C SER A 26 -6.92 -5.77 9.34
N VAL A 27 -8.20 -5.98 9.08
CA VAL A 27 -9.08 -4.89 8.62
C VAL A 27 -9.85 -4.37 9.83
N LEU A 28 -9.80 -3.06 10.01
CA LEU A 28 -10.47 -2.33 11.08
C LEU A 28 -11.39 -1.27 10.48
N THR A 29 -12.31 -0.75 11.29
CA THR A 29 -13.25 0.29 10.88
C THR A 29 -13.22 1.44 11.89
N GLU A 30 -13.02 2.67 11.40
CA GLU A 30 -13.13 3.90 12.19
C GLU A 30 -14.04 4.88 11.46
N ASN A 31 -15.07 5.41 12.14
CA ASN A 31 -16.01 6.38 11.56
C ASN A 31 -16.66 5.94 10.24
N GLY A 32 -16.87 4.63 10.05
CA GLY A 32 -17.44 4.06 8.83
C GLY A 32 -16.44 3.83 7.68
N LEU A 33 -15.16 4.18 7.87
CA LEU A 33 -14.08 3.91 6.93
C LEU A 33 -13.37 2.61 7.33
N ASN A 34 -13.31 1.65 6.42
CA ASN A 34 -12.51 0.44 6.59
C ASN A 34 -11.06 0.73 6.19
N PHE A 35 -10.09 0.12 6.84
CA PHE A 35 -8.68 0.21 6.47
C PHE A 35 -7.94 -1.06 6.87
N ALA A 36 -6.90 -1.41 6.10
CA ALA A 36 -5.98 -2.47 6.46
C ALA A 36 -4.89 -1.92 7.37
N ARG A 37 -4.73 -2.53 8.55
CA ARG A 37 -3.66 -2.31 9.51
C ARG A 37 -2.61 -3.39 9.38
N ILE A 38 -1.37 -3.01 9.11
CA ILE A 38 -0.18 -3.87 9.15
C ILE A 38 0.62 -3.59 10.43
N ALA A 39 0.86 -4.63 11.23
CA ALA A 39 1.74 -4.55 12.40
C ALA A 39 3.21 -4.38 11.99
N TYR A 40 4.05 -3.84 12.88
CA TYR A 40 5.47 -3.57 12.62
C TYR A 40 6.26 -4.76 12.04
N ASN A 41 5.86 -6.00 12.37
CA ASN A 41 6.47 -7.25 11.93
C ASN A 41 5.75 -7.89 10.73
N GLY A 42 4.73 -7.24 10.17
CA GLY A 42 4.05 -7.72 8.98
C GLY A 42 4.84 -7.49 7.70
N TYR A 43 5.74 -6.51 7.75
CA TYR A 43 6.65 -6.08 6.70
C TYR A 43 5.96 -5.61 5.42
N PHE A 44 5.14 -6.44 4.78
CA PHE A 44 4.67 -6.19 3.42
C PHE A 44 3.34 -6.88 3.14
N PHE A 45 2.41 -6.15 2.53
CA PHE A 45 1.29 -6.74 1.80
C PHE A 45 0.97 -5.94 0.53
N HIS A 46 0.45 -6.62 -0.48
CA HIS A 46 0.37 -6.08 -1.83
C HIS A 46 -0.74 -6.71 -2.69
N GLN A 47 -1.00 -6.11 -3.84
CA GLN A 47 -1.83 -6.67 -4.90
C GLN A 47 -1.08 -6.60 -6.24
N ASN A 48 -1.01 -7.74 -6.94
CA ASN A 48 -0.47 -7.81 -8.29
C ASN A 48 -1.51 -7.33 -9.30
N ILE A 49 -1.16 -6.36 -10.13
CA ILE A 49 -2.06 -5.74 -11.10
C ILE A 49 -1.44 -5.78 -12.49
N ASN A 50 -2.18 -6.32 -13.46
CA ASN A 50 -1.77 -6.25 -14.87
C ASN A 50 -1.93 -4.82 -15.39
N VAL A 51 -0.90 -4.33 -16.06
CA VAL A 51 -0.85 -2.98 -16.63
C VAL A 51 -0.37 -3.04 -18.08
N ASP A 52 -0.81 -2.08 -18.88
CA ASP A 52 -0.28 -1.89 -20.22
C ASP A 52 1.16 -1.36 -20.17
N PRO A 53 2.07 -1.86 -21.02
CA PRO A 53 3.39 -1.26 -21.21
C PRO A 53 3.25 0.13 -21.86
N ASP A 54 4.31 0.94 -21.71
CA ASP A 54 4.46 2.31 -22.23
C ASP A 54 3.28 3.22 -21.86
N ALA A 55 2.77 3.06 -20.65
CA ALA A 55 1.68 3.84 -20.10
C ALA A 55 2.04 4.48 -18.76
N THR A 56 1.32 5.54 -18.43
CA THR A 56 1.42 6.21 -17.13
C THR A 56 0.19 5.88 -16.29
N TYR A 57 0.43 5.50 -15.04
CA TYR A 57 -0.61 5.28 -14.04
C TYR A 57 -0.41 6.24 -12.88
N GLU A 58 -1.49 6.56 -12.20
CA GLU A 58 -1.47 7.24 -10.90
C GLU A 58 -1.92 6.25 -9.84
N PHE A 59 -1.02 5.97 -8.90
CA PHE A 59 -1.34 5.32 -7.65
C PHE A 59 -1.79 6.37 -6.64
N SER A 60 -2.85 6.08 -5.90
CA SER A 60 -3.22 6.89 -4.74
C SER A 60 -3.73 6.05 -3.58
N CYS A 61 -3.54 6.55 -2.35
CA CYS A 61 -4.12 5.96 -1.15
C CYS A 61 -4.25 6.97 -0.01
N LEU A 62 -5.10 6.67 0.96
CA LEU A 62 -5.03 7.26 2.30
C LEU A 62 -4.22 6.36 3.23
N ALA A 63 -3.22 6.90 3.91
CA ALA A 63 -2.42 6.11 4.84
C ALA A 63 -1.94 6.91 6.07
N ARG A 64 -1.58 6.19 7.13
CA ARG A 64 -0.98 6.72 8.36
C ARG A 64 -0.08 5.68 9.03
N THR A 65 0.81 6.13 9.91
CA THR A 65 1.61 5.30 10.81
C THR A 65 1.27 5.62 12.26
N SER A 66 1.36 4.66 13.18
CA SER A 66 1.20 4.94 14.61
C SER A 66 2.44 5.57 15.24
N SER A 67 3.58 5.54 14.54
CA SER A 67 4.87 6.03 15.04
C SER A 67 5.73 6.59 13.91
N ASN A 68 6.37 7.73 14.17
CA ASN A 68 7.36 8.32 13.26
C ASN A 68 8.70 7.55 13.23
N LEU A 69 8.86 6.54 14.08
CA LEU A 69 10.00 5.63 14.07
C LEU A 69 9.84 4.53 13.01
N LEU A 70 8.60 4.26 12.56
CA LEU A 70 8.38 3.36 11.43
C LEU A 70 8.74 4.07 10.12
N ARG A 71 9.54 3.40 9.31
CA ARG A 71 9.70 3.75 7.89
C ARG A 71 8.72 2.95 7.08
N VAL A 72 7.70 3.63 6.59
CA VAL A 72 6.62 3.02 5.83
C VAL A 72 6.59 3.61 4.43
N TYR A 73 6.45 2.74 3.44
CA TYR A 73 6.35 3.08 2.03
C TYR A 73 5.01 2.62 1.48
N VAL A 74 4.39 3.44 0.66
CA VAL A 74 3.30 3.05 -0.25
C VAL A 74 3.66 3.37 -1.67
N GLY A 75 3.10 2.62 -2.60
CA GLY A 75 3.22 2.91 -4.01
C GLY A 75 3.15 1.66 -4.86
N GLY A 76 3.88 1.72 -5.97
CA GLY A 76 4.03 0.63 -6.92
C GLY A 76 5.48 0.18 -7.05
N ARG A 77 5.69 -1.10 -7.32
CA ARG A 77 6.99 -1.63 -7.72
C ARG A 77 6.86 -2.59 -8.89
N PHE A 78 7.91 -2.63 -9.70
CA PHE A 78 8.13 -3.70 -10.67
C PHE A 78 9.04 -4.76 -10.04
N LEU A 79 8.77 -6.04 -10.27
CA LEU A 79 9.47 -7.15 -9.58
C LEU A 79 10.98 -7.19 -9.85
N ASP A 80 11.43 -6.59 -10.94
CA ASP A 80 12.81 -6.50 -11.41
C ASP A 80 13.46 -5.12 -11.20
N ASN A 81 12.77 -4.17 -10.56
CA ASN A 81 13.24 -2.78 -10.50
C ASN A 81 12.82 -2.00 -9.23
N THR A 82 13.16 -0.71 -9.27
CA THR A 82 12.96 0.38 -8.33
C THR A 82 11.50 0.56 -7.92
N TYR A 83 11.33 1.02 -6.70
CA TYR A 83 10.05 1.38 -6.09
C TYR A 83 9.62 2.80 -6.47
N ASP A 84 8.49 2.96 -7.15
CA ASP A 84 7.83 4.25 -7.29
C ASP A 84 6.95 4.44 -6.05
N THR A 85 7.50 5.15 -5.04
CA THR A 85 6.94 5.20 -3.68
C THR A 85 6.95 6.58 -3.08
N ASP A 86 6.13 6.74 -2.04
CA ASP A 86 6.24 7.84 -1.08
C ASP A 86 6.42 7.28 0.34
N VAL A 87 7.09 8.05 1.19
CA VAL A 87 7.38 7.72 2.59
C VAL A 87 6.28 8.31 3.48
N MET A 88 5.76 7.52 4.42
CA MET A 88 4.73 7.99 5.35
C MET A 88 5.28 8.43 6.71
N PRO A 89 5.35 9.73 7.00
CA PRO A 89 5.68 10.20 8.36
C PRO A 89 4.45 10.52 9.22
N SER A 90 3.23 10.42 8.69
CA SER A 90 2.04 11.01 9.31
C SER A 90 1.32 10.07 10.26
N MET A 91 0.98 10.56 11.46
CA MET A 91 0.09 9.86 12.41
C MET A 91 -1.40 10.06 12.13
N GLN A 92 -1.73 10.91 11.16
CA GLN A 92 -3.09 11.11 10.67
C GLN A 92 -3.19 10.59 9.23
N PHE A 93 -4.38 10.13 8.83
CA PHE A 93 -4.61 9.75 7.44
C PHE A 93 -4.29 10.92 6.53
N ARG A 94 -3.37 10.67 5.60
CA ARG A 94 -2.98 11.61 4.56
C ARG A 94 -3.07 10.91 3.23
N GLU A 95 -3.39 11.69 2.20
CA GLU A 95 -3.36 11.25 0.82
C GLU A 95 -1.92 11.21 0.29
N TYR A 96 -1.61 10.10 -0.40
CA TYR A 96 -0.36 9.86 -1.12
C TYR A 96 -0.71 9.64 -2.58
N ASN A 97 0.00 10.31 -3.49
CA ASN A 97 -0.22 10.25 -4.93
C ASN A 97 1.12 10.08 -5.65
N ILE A 98 1.24 9.04 -6.46
CA ILE A 98 2.50 8.65 -7.12
C ILE A 98 2.22 8.38 -8.60
N SER A 99 2.97 9.03 -9.48
CA SER A 99 2.94 8.75 -10.92
C SER A 99 3.91 7.63 -11.24
N ILE A 100 3.45 6.64 -12.02
CA ILE A 100 4.18 5.41 -12.32
C ILE A 100 4.22 5.22 -13.84
N GLU A 101 5.43 5.10 -14.39
CA GLU A 101 5.64 4.84 -15.81
C GLU A 101 6.00 3.36 -16.04
N THR A 102 5.16 2.63 -16.78
CA THR A 102 5.33 1.17 -16.92
C THR A 102 6.47 0.76 -17.83
N LYS A 103 6.83 1.58 -18.85
CA LYS A 103 7.85 1.23 -19.85
C LYS A 103 7.57 -0.18 -20.41
N LEU A 104 8.48 -1.13 -20.27
CA LEU A 104 8.29 -2.50 -20.77
C LEU A 104 7.52 -3.42 -19.81
N HIS A 105 7.21 -2.98 -18.59
CA HIS A 105 6.57 -3.83 -17.58
C HIS A 105 5.08 -3.98 -17.85
N THR A 106 4.56 -5.17 -17.55
CA THR A 106 3.15 -5.54 -17.75
C THR A 106 2.45 -5.93 -16.45
N LEU A 107 3.18 -5.89 -15.34
CA LEU A 107 2.72 -6.27 -14.02
C LEU A 107 3.32 -5.30 -13.01
N ILE A 108 2.49 -4.82 -12.08
CA ILE A 108 2.90 -3.98 -10.97
C ILE A 108 2.38 -4.55 -9.65
N ASP A 109 3.21 -4.51 -8.63
CA ASP A 109 2.79 -4.71 -7.25
C ASP A 109 2.41 -3.34 -6.66
N VAL A 110 1.15 -3.13 -6.32
CA VAL A 110 0.75 -2.01 -5.46
C VAL A 110 0.79 -2.46 -4.00
N PHE A 111 1.35 -1.67 -3.11
CA PHE A 111 1.70 -2.18 -1.78
C PHE A 111 1.74 -1.13 -0.68
N ILE A 112 1.80 -1.66 0.55
CA ILE A 112 2.39 -0.99 1.71
C ILE A 112 3.52 -1.87 2.29
N LEU A 113 4.62 -1.21 2.66
CA LEU A 113 5.84 -1.83 3.18
C LEU A 113 6.27 -1.10 4.45
N ILE A 114 6.43 -1.82 5.55
CA ILE A 114 7.19 -1.40 6.72
C ILE A 114 8.61 -1.93 6.56
N GLU A 115 9.58 -1.02 6.45
CA GLU A 115 10.99 -1.39 6.40
C GLU A 115 11.41 -2.00 7.76
N PRO A 116 11.98 -3.23 7.76
CA PRO A 116 12.53 -3.82 8.97
C PRO A 116 13.59 -2.91 9.59
N ASN A 117 13.45 -2.61 10.87
CA ASN A 117 14.45 -1.89 11.64
C ASN A 117 14.46 -2.41 13.09
N GLU A 118 15.65 -2.55 13.68
CA GLU A 118 15.86 -2.99 15.07
C GLU A 118 15.18 -2.07 16.09
N THR A 119 14.87 -0.83 15.71
CA THR A 119 14.23 0.16 16.60
C THR A 119 12.72 0.29 16.40
N ASN A 120 12.08 -0.57 15.59
CA ASN A 120 10.63 -0.51 15.41
C ASN A 120 9.90 -0.86 16.72
N PRO A 121 8.99 0.00 17.22
CA PRO A 121 8.22 -0.33 18.42
C PRO A 121 7.31 -1.54 18.19
N GLU A 122 7.23 -2.45 19.15
CA GLU A 122 6.47 -3.71 19.02
C GLU A 122 4.94 -3.49 18.89
N ASP A 123 4.44 -2.35 19.35
CA ASP A 123 3.04 -1.94 19.25
C ASP A 123 2.77 -1.04 18.04
N ALA A 124 3.79 -0.74 17.24
CA ALA A 124 3.64 0.14 16.09
C ALA A 124 2.95 -0.57 14.90
N TYR A 125 2.26 0.23 14.09
CA TYR A 125 1.52 -0.23 12.93
C TYR A 125 1.43 0.86 11.87
N ALA A 126 1.05 0.45 10.66
CA ALA A 126 0.64 1.37 9.60
C ALA A 126 -0.73 0.97 9.07
N ASP A 127 -1.52 1.97 8.68
CA ASP A 127 -2.86 1.81 8.14
C ASP A 127 -2.89 2.33 6.70
N MET A 128 -3.60 1.63 5.82
CA MET A 128 -3.85 2.04 4.43
C MET A 128 -5.31 1.77 4.06
N THR A 129 -5.90 2.67 3.28
CA THR A 129 -7.23 2.54 2.69
C THR A 129 -7.34 3.38 1.42
N ASP A 130 -8.50 3.29 0.77
CA ASP A 130 -8.83 4.06 -0.42
C ASP A 130 -7.74 3.93 -1.48
N VAL A 131 -7.34 2.69 -1.77
CA VAL A 131 -6.23 2.41 -2.69
C VAL A 131 -6.73 2.38 -4.14
N TYR A 132 -6.14 3.21 -4.98
CA TYR A 132 -6.45 3.31 -6.40
C TYR A 132 -5.20 3.17 -7.25
N LEU A 133 -5.38 2.59 -8.44
CA LEU A 133 -4.43 2.63 -9.53
C LEU A 133 -5.20 2.95 -10.81
N ILE A 134 -4.97 4.12 -11.38
CA ILE A 134 -5.76 4.65 -12.51
C ILE A 134 -4.81 4.95 -13.68
N LYS A 135 -5.13 4.43 -14.87
CA LYS A 135 -4.43 4.77 -16.11
C LYS A 135 -4.73 6.23 -16.50
N LYS A 136 -3.68 7.02 -16.77
CA LYS A 136 -3.79 8.41 -17.24
C LYS A 136 -3.98 8.51 -18.74
#